data_AF-A0A3A6JP95-F1
#
_entry.id   AF-A0A3A6JP95-F1
#
_cell.length_a   1.000
_cell.length_b   1.000
_cell.length_c   1.000
_cell.angle_alpha   90.00
_cell.angle_beta   90.00
_cell.angle_gamma   90.00
#
_symmetry.space_group_name_H-M   'P 1'
#
loop_
_entity.id
_entity.type
_entity.pdbx_description
1 polymer ?
#
loop_
_entity_poly.entity_id
_entity_poly.type
_entity_poly.pdbx_seq_one_letter_code
_entity_poly.pdbx_strand_id
1 'polypeptide(L)'
;MLDLPVSTEFNKRIPKQKLYENIAVTPAMKKAFVEQIKIIYWRNKIAATTLNLAAGGQVTEIEVFEVRLSAPELDESVLRQIDREIPYHILFLLEYEGKYRAVIGYKEAAAGKTTFKVDRYYSTDWMGEDNLPVHLEGLTLDAVYENFVRQIAGDALGTGESASLKDSVEQQKQREQLEKQIAALEAKIRKEKQPRKKFEMVQKAKMLKERLKHV
;
A
#
# COMPACT_ATOMS: atom_id res chain seq x y z
N MET A 1 -6.67 18.10 6.49
CA MET A 1 -7.23 16.92 5.79
C MET A 1 -6.96 17.12 4.31
N LEU A 2 -6.76 16.08 3.49
CA LEU A 2 -6.32 16.24 2.10
C LEU A 2 -7.03 17.40 1.40
N ASP A 3 -6.27 18.29 0.74
CA ASP A 3 -6.79 19.48 0.06
C ASP A 3 -7.49 19.11 -1.26
N LEU A 4 -8.55 18.29 -1.13
CA LEU A 4 -9.35 17.78 -2.22
C LEU A 4 -10.56 18.71 -2.46
N PRO A 5 -10.98 18.90 -3.72
CA PRO A 5 -12.16 19.70 -4.02
C PRO A 5 -13.43 19.20 -3.31
N VAL A 6 -14.28 20.14 -2.89
CA VAL A 6 -15.56 19.86 -2.21
C VAL A 6 -16.47 18.93 -3.02
N SER A 7 -16.36 18.95 -4.35
CA SER A 7 -17.11 18.06 -5.25
C SER A 7 -16.79 16.57 -5.05
N THR A 8 -15.67 16.24 -4.42
CA THR A 8 -15.29 14.86 -4.08
C THR A 8 -15.83 14.43 -2.72
N GLU A 9 -16.35 15.34 -1.89
CA GLU A 9 -16.79 15.00 -0.54
C GLU A 9 -18.00 14.05 -0.56
N PHE A 10 -17.92 13.02 0.29
CA PHE A 10 -18.99 12.06 0.52
C PHE A 10 -19.38 12.00 2.00
N ASN A 11 -18.40 12.06 2.91
CA ASN A 11 -18.55 12.19 4.36
C ASN A 11 -19.58 11.23 5.01
N LYS A 12 -19.60 9.95 4.61
CA LYS A 12 -20.49 8.94 5.21
C LYS A 12 -19.76 8.02 6.17
N ARG A 13 -20.40 7.74 7.32
CA ARG A 13 -19.90 6.72 8.25
C ARG A 13 -20.16 5.32 7.70
N ILE A 14 -19.14 4.47 7.72
CA ILE A 14 -19.26 3.05 7.36
C ILE A 14 -19.40 2.22 8.65
N PRO A 15 -20.49 1.47 8.84
CA PRO A 15 -20.59 0.51 9.94
C PRO A 15 -19.56 -0.60 9.77
N LYS A 16 -18.69 -0.80 10.78
CA LYS A 16 -17.65 -1.83 10.76
C LYS A 16 -18.22 -3.23 10.47
N GLN A 17 -19.42 -3.51 10.98
CA GLN A 17 -20.14 -4.78 10.81
C GLN A 17 -20.23 -5.19 9.33
N LYS A 18 -20.55 -4.25 8.44
CA LYS A 18 -20.69 -4.50 7.00
C LYS A 18 -19.41 -5.02 6.34
N LEU A 19 -18.25 -4.79 6.95
CA LEU A 19 -16.94 -5.17 6.38
C LEU A 19 -16.50 -6.57 6.84
N TYR A 20 -17.09 -7.10 7.93
CA TYR A 20 -16.68 -8.39 8.50
C TYR A 20 -17.81 -9.42 8.67
N GLU A 21 -19.04 -9.10 8.25
CA GLU A 21 -20.19 -10.01 8.26
C GLU A 21 -20.08 -11.16 7.24
N ASN A 22 -19.18 -11.06 6.26
CA ASN A 22 -19.02 -12.05 5.21
C ASN A 22 -18.22 -13.29 5.67
N ILE A 23 -18.57 -14.45 5.10
CA ILE A 23 -18.06 -15.80 5.48
C ILE A 23 -16.53 -15.92 5.38
N ALA A 24 -15.86 -15.03 4.63
CA ALA A 24 -14.41 -15.04 4.48
C ALA A 24 -13.63 -14.53 5.71
N VAL A 25 -14.30 -14.05 6.76
CA VAL A 25 -13.64 -13.42 7.92
C VAL A 25 -13.28 -14.40 9.03
N THR A 26 -12.02 -14.40 9.45
CA THR A 26 -11.54 -15.19 10.59
C THR A 26 -11.92 -14.53 11.93
N PRO A 27 -12.04 -15.30 13.04
CA PRO A 27 -12.30 -14.72 14.37
C PRO A 27 -11.27 -13.68 14.80
N ALA A 28 -9.99 -13.89 14.45
CA ALA A 28 -8.91 -12.93 14.73
C ALA A 28 -9.11 -11.62 13.98
N MET A 29 -9.47 -11.68 12.69
CA MET A 29 -9.75 -10.48 11.90
C MET A 29 -10.99 -9.73 12.39
N LYS A 30 -12.06 -10.46 12.76
CA LYS A 30 -13.25 -9.85 13.39
C LYS A 30 -12.87 -9.12 14.68
N LYS A 31 -12.01 -9.73 15.52
CA LYS A 31 -11.49 -9.10 16.73
C LYS A 31 -10.70 -7.82 16.41
N ALA A 32 -9.84 -7.84 15.39
CA ALA A 32 -9.11 -6.66 14.93
C ALA A 32 -10.06 -5.51 14.51
N PHE A 33 -11.11 -5.79 13.72
CA PHE A 33 -12.13 -4.78 13.38
C PHE A 33 -12.83 -4.19 14.60
N VAL A 34 -13.11 -5.00 15.62
CA VAL A 34 -13.81 -4.55 16.83
C VAL A 34 -12.90 -3.71 17.71
N GLU A 35 -11.68 -4.20 17.96
CA GLU A 35 -10.76 -3.64 18.96
C GLU A 35 -9.85 -2.55 18.40
N GLN A 36 -9.30 -2.72 17.20
CA GLN A 36 -8.29 -1.80 16.64
C GLN A 36 -8.90 -0.60 15.91
N ILE A 37 -10.14 -0.72 15.40
CA ILE A 37 -10.81 0.38 14.68
C ILE A 37 -11.88 1.00 15.56
N LYS A 38 -11.84 2.30 15.77
CA LYS A 38 -12.89 3.05 16.45
C LYS A 38 -14.06 3.34 15.51
N ILE A 39 -13.77 3.93 14.34
CA ILE A 39 -14.77 4.34 13.37
C ILE A 39 -14.14 4.48 11.97
N ILE A 40 -14.95 4.26 10.94
CA ILE A 40 -14.55 4.42 9.53
C ILE A 40 -15.45 5.46 8.89
N TYR A 41 -14.84 6.43 8.22
CA TYR A 41 -15.52 7.42 7.39
C TYR A 41 -15.09 7.28 5.94
N TRP A 42 -16.06 7.20 5.06
CA TRP A 42 -15.87 7.46 3.64
C TRP A 42 -15.89 8.96 3.43
N ARG A 43 -14.71 9.54 3.21
CA ARG A 43 -14.52 10.98 3.18
C ARG A 43 -14.71 11.54 1.80
N ASN A 44 -14.03 10.96 0.82
CA ASN A 44 -14.07 11.44 -0.55
C ASN A 44 -14.25 10.30 -1.53
N LYS A 45 -14.87 10.62 -2.67
CA LYS A 45 -14.96 9.80 -3.87
C LYS A 45 -14.34 10.58 -5.02
N ILE A 46 -13.25 10.07 -5.56
CA ILE A 46 -12.51 10.65 -6.69
C ILE A 46 -12.86 9.84 -7.94
N ALA A 47 -13.60 10.45 -8.85
CA ALA A 47 -14.04 9.87 -10.10
C ALA A 47 -14.07 10.95 -11.19
N ALA A 48 -14.13 10.54 -12.45
CA ALA A 48 -14.30 11.46 -13.58
C ALA A 48 -15.60 12.27 -13.52
N THR A 49 -16.56 11.85 -12.68
CA THR A 49 -17.80 12.58 -12.40
C THR A 49 -17.69 13.58 -11.26
N THR A 50 -16.76 13.38 -10.31
CA THR A 50 -16.57 14.29 -9.16
C THR A 50 -15.45 15.30 -9.41
N LEU A 51 -14.55 15.02 -10.36
CA LEU A 51 -13.50 15.90 -10.82
C LEU A 51 -13.55 16.00 -12.35
N ASN A 52 -13.11 17.13 -12.91
CA ASN A 52 -12.95 17.30 -14.35
C ASN A 52 -11.69 16.57 -14.88
N LEU A 53 -11.57 15.29 -14.55
CA LEU A 53 -10.48 14.40 -14.95
C LEU A 53 -10.98 13.47 -16.07
N ALA A 54 -10.07 13.10 -16.97
CA ALA A 54 -10.38 12.03 -17.91
C ALA A 54 -10.51 10.68 -17.20
N ALA A 55 -11.43 9.84 -17.69
CA ALA A 55 -11.58 8.48 -17.19
C ALA A 55 -10.26 7.70 -17.35
N GLY A 56 -9.90 6.91 -16.34
CA GLY A 56 -8.79 5.97 -16.44
C GLY A 56 -9.18 4.75 -17.27
N GLY A 57 -8.19 4.10 -17.86
CA GLY A 57 -8.34 2.80 -18.50
C GLY A 57 -8.37 1.65 -17.48
N GLN A 58 -7.72 1.82 -16.32
CA GLN A 58 -7.62 0.79 -15.28
C GLN A 58 -8.29 1.22 -13.97
N VAL A 59 -8.25 2.52 -13.66
CA VAL A 59 -8.82 3.12 -12.46
C VAL A 59 -10.11 3.84 -12.81
N THR A 60 -11.22 3.32 -12.30
CA THR A 60 -12.55 3.90 -12.50
C THR A 60 -12.90 4.92 -11.42
N GLU A 61 -12.58 4.63 -10.17
CA GLU A 61 -12.84 5.45 -9.00
C GLU A 61 -11.79 5.17 -7.91
N ILE A 62 -11.43 6.19 -7.13
CA ILE A 62 -10.58 6.11 -5.95
C ILE A 62 -11.37 6.60 -4.74
N GLU A 63 -11.49 5.76 -3.72
CA GLU A 63 -12.22 6.05 -2.49
C GLU A 63 -11.26 6.42 -1.36
N VAL A 64 -11.53 7.51 -0.65
CA VAL A 64 -10.70 7.98 0.47
C VAL A 64 -11.37 7.65 1.79
N PHE A 65 -10.79 6.73 2.53
CA PHE A 65 -11.33 6.21 3.78
C PHE A 65 -10.50 6.67 4.97
N GLU A 66 -11.08 7.48 5.85
CA GLU A 66 -10.48 7.77 7.15
C GLU A 66 -10.86 6.67 8.14
N VAL A 67 -9.85 5.97 8.65
CA VAL A 67 -9.99 4.91 9.64
C VAL A 67 -9.38 5.39 10.95
N ARG A 68 -10.24 5.77 11.90
CA ARG A 68 -9.77 6.15 13.23
C ARG A 68 -9.51 4.91 14.05
N LEU A 69 -8.30 4.79 14.55
CA LEU A 69 -7.84 3.63 15.29
C LEU A 69 -8.03 3.81 16.79
N SER A 70 -8.22 2.71 17.49
CA SER A 70 -8.18 2.63 18.95
C SER A 70 -6.78 2.26 19.45
N ALA A 71 -5.90 1.78 18.57
CA ALA A 71 -4.52 1.39 18.84
C ALA A 71 -3.62 1.82 17.68
N PRO A 72 -2.32 2.09 17.90
CA PRO A 72 -1.42 2.58 16.84
C PRO A 72 -1.11 1.54 15.76
N GLU A 73 -1.38 0.27 16.02
CA GLU A 73 -1.18 -0.84 15.09
C GLU A 73 -2.51 -1.33 14.53
N LEU A 74 -2.55 -1.44 13.21
CA LEU A 74 -3.65 -2.05 12.47
C LEU A 74 -3.11 -3.26 11.70
N ASP A 75 -3.75 -4.41 11.85
CA ASP A 75 -3.42 -5.60 11.07
C ASP A 75 -3.75 -5.37 9.58
N GLU A 76 -2.77 -5.59 8.69
CA GLU A 76 -2.94 -5.42 7.23
C GLU A 76 -4.09 -6.29 6.67
N SER A 77 -4.41 -7.42 7.32
CA SER A 77 -5.55 -8.27 6.92
C SER A 77 -6.89 -7.52 6.97
N VAL A 78 -7.04 -6.54 7.86
CA VAL A 78 -8.21 -5.66 7.92
C VAL A 78 -8.33 -4.84 6.64
N LEU A 79 -7.23 -4.21 6.20
CA LEU A 79 -7.21 -3.43 4.96
C LEU A 79 -7.54 -4.30 3.74
N ARG A 80 -6.96 -5.51 3.69
CA ARG A 80 -7.25 -6.50 2.64
C ARG A 80 -8.71 -6.91 2.61
N GLN A 81 -9.34 -7.04 3.77
CA GLN A 81 -10.76 -7.35 3.85
C GLN A 81 -11.61 -6.19 3.34
N ILE A 82 -11.27 -4.94 3.67
CA ILE A 82 -11.99 -3.76 3.13
C ILE A 82 -11.85 -3.69 1.60
N ASP A 83 -10.64 -3.87 1.08
CA ASP A 83 -10.37 -3.90 -0.36
C ASP A 83 -11.08 -5.04 -1.11
N ARG A 84 -11.39 -6.14 -0.42
CA ARG A 84 -12.16 -7.25 -0.98
C ARG A 84 -13.65 -6.94 -1.08
N GLU A 85 -14.18 -6.22 -0.10
CA GLU A 85 -15.59 -5.83 -0.05
C GLU A 85 -15.92 -4.67 -1.00
N ILE A 86 -14.92 -3.86 -1.33
CA ILE A 86 -15.09 -2.64 -2.12
C ILE A 86 -14.31 -2.76 -3.43
N PRO A 87 -14.98 -2.89 -4.58
CA PRO A 87 -14.36 -3.19 -5.86
C PRO A 87 -13.71 -1.96 -6.54
N TYR A 88 -13.16 -1.02 -5.76
CA TYR A 88 -12.53 0.22 -6.24
C TYR A 88 -11.14 0.39 -5.62
N HIS A 89 -10.36 1.36 -6.10
CA HIS A 89 -9.08 1.70 -5.47
C HIS A 89 -9.35 2.46 -4.18
N ILE A 90 -8.60 2.17 -3.11
CA ILE A 90 -8.83 2.78 -1.80
C ILE A 90 -7.54 3.41 -1.31
N LEU A 91 -7.64 4.68 -0.92
CA LEU A 91 -6.66 5.38 -0.11
C LEU A 91 -7.15 5.38 1.34
N PHE A 92 -6.40 4.73 2.22
CA PHE A 92 -6.68 4.72 3.64
C PHE A 92 -5.90 5.83 4.33
N LEU A 93 -6.61 6.67 5.09
CA LEU A 93 -6.03 7.63 6.03
C LEU A 93 -6.25 7.07 7.44
N LEU A 94 -5.23 6.42 7.99
CA LEU A 94 -5.28 5.91 9.35
C LEU A 94 -5.02 7.07 10.32
N GLU A 95 -5.88 7.24 11.31
CA GLU A 95 -5.74 8.26 12.35
C GLU A 95 -5.59 7.61 13.72
N TYR A 96 -4.63 8.07 14.51
CA TYR A 96 -4.45 7.67 15.89
C TYR A 96 -3.90 8.85 16.71
N GLU A 97 -4.65 9.28 17.71
CA GLU A 97 -4.27 10.38 18.62
C GLU A 97 -3.86 11.67 17.88
N GLY A 98 -4.57 12.01 16.79
CA GLY A 98 -4.31 13.22 15.99
C GLY A 98 -3.11 13.11 15.04
N LYS A 99 -2.44 11.96 14.98
CA LYS A 99 -1.47 11.65 13.94
C LYS A 99 -2.12 10.85 12.83
N TYR A 100 -1.59 11.01 11.63
CA TYR A 100 -2.08 10.36 10.43
C TYR A 100 -1.00 9.54 9.73
N ARG A 101 -1.45 8.48 9.06
CA ARG A 101 -0.66 7.64 8.18
C ARG A 101 -1.47 7.33 6.94
N ALA A 102 -0.93 7.63 5.76
CA ALA A 102 -1.57 7.24 4.50
C ALA A 102 -1.13 5.83 4.12
N VAL A 103 -2.08 5.01 3.68
CA VAL A 103 -1.85 3.64 3.22
C VAL A 103 -2.60 3.42 1.91
N ILE A 104 -1.94 2.87 0.90
CA ILE A 104 -2.54 2.59 -0.40
C ILE A 104 -2.12 1.21 -0.90
N GLY A 105 -3.09 0.46 -1.44
CA GLY A 105 -2.85 -0.83 -2.05
C GLY A 105 -2.52 -0.68 -3.53
N TYR A 106 -1.34 -1.12 -3.95
CA TYR A 106 -1.03 -1.31 -5.36
C TYR A 106 -1.77 -2.54 -5.91
N LYS A 107 -2.74 -2.27 -6.78
CA LYS A 107 -3.55 -3.21 -7.54
C LYS A 107 -3.16 -3.15 -9.01
N GLU A 108 -2.93 -4.31 -9.63
CA GLU A 108 -2.83 -4.43 -11.09
C GLU A 108 -4.17 -4.95 -11.62
N ALA A 109 -4.71 -4.30 -12.66
CA ALA A 109 -5.85 -4.82 -13.38
C ALA A 109 -5.40 -6.08 -14.14
N ALA A 110 -5.81 -7.27 -13.68
CA ALA A 110 -5.61 -8.49 -14.46
C ALA A 110 -6.48 -8.39 -15.71
N ALA A 111 -5.86 -8.42 -16.89
CA ALA A 111 -6.57 -8.38 -18.17
C ALA A 111 -7.75 -9.38 -18.18
N GLY A 112 -8.98 -8.86 -18.31
CA GLY A 112 -10.21 -9.66 -18.38
C GLY A 112 -10.80 -10.12 -17.03
N LYS A 113 -10.33 -9.65 -15.88
CA LYS A 113 -10.96 -9.93 -14.57
C LYS A 113 -11.47 -8.67 -13.90
N THR A 114 -12.71 -8.72 -13.42
CA THR A 114 -13.36 -7.66 -12.63
C THR A 114 -12.89 -7.60 -11.17
N THR A 115 -11.98 -8.49 -10.76
CA THR A 115 -11.49 -8.59 -9.39
C THR A 115 -10.04 -8.09 -9.32
N PHE A 116 -9.84 -6.93 -8.71
CA PHE A 116 -8.53 -6.41 -8.42
C PHE A 116 -7.92 -7.17 -7.25
N LYS A 117 -6.70 -7.70 -7.43
CA LYS A 117 -5.92 -8.27 -6.33
C LYS A 117 -4.91 -7.23 -5.87
N VAL A 118 -4.93 -6.88 -4.59
CA VAL A 118 -3.87 -6.06 -3.99
C VAL A 118 -2.59 -6.88 -3.96
N ASP A 119 -1.63 -6.44 -4.76
CA ASP A 119 -0.30 -7.03 -4.83
C ASP A 119 0.52 -6.62 -3.61
N ARG A 120 0.47 -5.35 -3.22
CA ARG A 120 1.23 -4.79 -2.10
C ARG A 120 0.57 -3.55 -1.50
N TYR A 121 0.79 -3.29 -0.21
CA TYR A 121 0.48 -1.99 0.40
C TYR A 121 1.73 -1.17 0.57
N TYR A 122 1.60 0.13 0.33
CA TYR A 122 2.55 1.15 0.69
C TYR A 122 1.95 2.02 1.79
N SER A 123 2.82 2.56 2.62
CA SER A 123 2.41 3.38 3.73
C SER A 123 3.45 4.41 4.08
N THR A 124 3.01 5.59 4.48
CA THR A 124 3.89 6.58 5.10
C THR A 124 4.21 6.21 6.56
N ASP A 125 5.10 6.97 7.18
CA ASP A 125 5.18 7.03 8.64
C ASP A 125 3.97 7.77 9.25
N TRP A 126 3.86 7.72 10.58
CA TRP A 126 2.93 8.53 11.34
C TRP A 126 3.40 9.98 11.41
N MET A 127 2.58 10.92 10.96
CA MET A 127 2.91 12.34 10.91
C MET A 127 1.69 13.22 11.22
N GLY A 128 1.91 14.53 11.37
CA GLY A 128 0.80 15.47 11.50
C GLY A 128 -0.02 15.52 10.20
N GLU A 129 -1.30 15.85 10.32
CA GLU A 129 -2.25 15.89 9.19
C GLU A 129 -1.74 16.71 8.00
N ASP A 130 -1.17 17.90 8.27
CA ASP A 130 -0.66 18.82 7.24
C ASP A 130 0.66 18.39 6.60
N ASN A 131 1.29 17.33 7.12
CA ASN A 131 2.57 16.84 6.61
C ASN A 131 2.41 15.62 5.70
N LEU A 132 1.19 15.10 5.52
CA LEU A 132 0.96 13.97 4.63
C LEU A 132 1.38 14.34 3.20
N PRO A 133 2.23 13.54 2.53
CA PRO A 133 2.75 13.85 1.20
C PRO A 133 1.71 13.65 0.07
N VAL A 134 0.44 13.48 0.43
CA VAL A 134 -0.61 13.02 -0.48
C VAL A 134 -1.33 14.23 -1.08
N HIS A 135 -1.13 14.44 -2.37
CA HIS A 135 -1.68 15.56 -3.11
C HIS A 135 -2.26 15.08 -4.45
N LEU A 136 -3.38 15.66 -4.86
CA LEU A 136 -4.03 15.28 -6.10
C LEU A 136 -3.27 15.84 -7.30
N GLU A 137 -2.59 14.95 -8.02
CA GLU A 137 -1.80 15.28 -9.21
C GLU A 137 -2.12 14.32 -10.35
N GLY A 138 -2.35 14.83 -11.55
CA GLY A 138 -2.64 14.02 -12.74
C GLY A 138 -3.85 14.51 -13.52
N LEU A 139 -3.90 14.18 -14.81
CA LEU A 139 -4.98 14.56 -15.73
C LEU A 139 -5.97 13.41 -15.98
N THR A 140 -5.64 12.19 -15.56
CA THR A 140 -6.46 10.98 -15.65
C THR A 140 -6.53 10.32 -14.29
N LEU A 141 -7.55 9.50 -14.04
CA LEU A 141 -7.64 8.73 -12.79
C LEU A 141 -6.49 7.74 -12.61
N ASP A 142 -5.99 7.15 -13.70
CA ASP A 142 -4.82 6.29 -13.65
C ASP A 142 -3.61 7.07 -13.13
N ALA A 143 -3.35 8.27 -13.67
CA ALA A 143 -2.23 9.11 -13.24
C ALA A 143 -2.37 9.56 -11.77
N VAL A 144 -3.59 9.92 -11.34
CA VAL A 144 -3.85 10.30 -9.93
C VAL A 144 -3.54 9.13 -8.98
N TYR A 145 -4.02 7.94 -9.32
CA TYR A 145 -3.73 6.75 -8.52
C TYR A 145 -2.23 6.42 -8.51
N GLU A 146 -1.56 6.46 -9.67
CA GLU A 146 -0.12 6.21 -9.74
C GLU A 146 0.67 7.20 -8.88
N ASN A 147 0.32 8.49 -8.94
CA ASN A 147 0.96 9.52 -8.13
C ASN A 147 0.73 9.31 -6.63
N PHE A 148 -0.47 8.92 -6.20
CA PHE A 148 -0.69 8.55 -4.79
C PHE A 148 0.19 7.37 -4.36
N VAL A 149 0.30 6.32 -5.18
CA VAL A 149 1.17 5.18 -4.87
C VAL A 149 2.63 5.64 -4.73
N ARG A 150 3.13 6.49 -5.65
CA ARG A 150 4.50 7.01 -5.59
C ARG A 150 4.74 7.91 -4.39
N GLN A 151 3.85 8.86 -4.12
CA GLN A 151 3.93 9.77 -2.98
C GLN A 151 3.95 9.00 -1.65
N ILE A 152 3.16 7.94 -1.52
CA ILE A 152 3.07 7.13 -0.30
C ILE A 152 4.21 6.12 -0.17
N ALA A 153 4.67 5.53 -1.28
CA ALA A 153 5.80 4.61 -1.26
C ALA A 153 7.15 5.31 -1.07
N GLY A 154 7.25 6.58 -1.50
CA GLY A 154 8.46 7.39 -1.41
C GLY A 154 9.66 6.69 -2.04
N ASP A 155 10.77 6.64 -1.30
CA ASP A 155 12.04 6.07 -1.73
C ASP A 155 11.96 4.57 -2.10
N ALA A 156 10.94 3.85 -1.62
CA ALA A 156 10.78 2.43 -1.91
C ALA A 156 10.60 2.15 -3.42
N LEU A 157 9.99 3.08 -4.17
CA LEU A 157 9.80 2.97 -5.61
C LEU A 157 10.82 3.78 -6.43
N GLY A 158 11.70 4.52 -5.76
CA GLY A 158 12.72 5.38 -6.38
C GLY A 158 12.15 6.61 -7.10
N THR A 159 13.00 7.62 -7.32
CA THR A 159 12.64 8.91 -7.96
C THR A 159 12.66 8.86 -9.49
N GLY A 160 12.59 7.67 -10.09
CA GLY A 160 12.76 7.49 -11.54
C GLY A 160 11.53 7.94 -12.31
N GLU A 161 11.52 9.19 -12.81
CA GLU A 161 10.47 9.76 -13.67
C GLU A 161 10.29 9.01 -15.01
N SER A 162 11.20 8.10 -15.38
CA SER A 162 11.21 7.40 -16.67
C SER A 162 10.76 5.94 -16.63
N ALA A 163 10.50 5.35 -15.46
CA ALA A 163 10.04 3.97 -15.32
C ALA A 163 8.54 3.92 -15.00
N SER A 164 7.81 2.99 -15.60
CA SER A 164 6.38 2.79 -15.28
C SER A 164 6.21 2.39 -13.82
N LEU A 165 5.05 2.67 -13.21
CA LEU A 165 4.81 2.31 -11.81
C LEU A 165 4.99 0.80 -11.60
N LYS A 166 4.55 0.00 -12.57
CA LYS A 166 4.73 -1.45 -12.57
C LYS A 166 6.20 -1.86 -12.52
N ASP A 167 7.06 -1.23 -13.31
CA ASP A 167 8.49 -1.53 -13.33
C ASP A 167 9.15 -1.17 -11.99
N SER A 168 8.80 -0.01 -11.40
CA SER A 168 9.27 0.38 -10.07
C SER A 168 8.89 -0.65 -8.99
N VAL A 169 7.64 -1.14 -9.01
CA VAL A 169 7.17 -2.16 -8.07
C VAL A 169 7.93 -3.48 -8.24
N GLU A 170 8.17 -3.90 -9.48
CA GLU A 170 8.89 -5.15 -9.76
C GLU A 170 10.38 -5.06 -9.39
N GLN A 171 11.02 -3.92 -9.67
CA GLN A 171 12.40 -3.64 -9.22
C GLN A 171 12.49 -3.70 -7.69
N GLN A 172 11.56 -3.08 -6.97
CA GLN A 172 11.53 -3.14 -5.51
C GLN A 172 11.40 -4.58 -5.01
N LYS A 173 10.48 -5.37 -5.56
CA LYS A 173 10.32 -6.79 -5.20
C LYS A 173 11.61 -7.58 -5.41
N GLN A 174 12.30 -7.35 -6.53
CA GLN A 174 13.56 -8.00 -6.83
C GLN A 174 14.66 -7.60 -5.83
N ARG A 175 14.74 -6.32 -5.46
CA ARG A 175 15.68 -5.83 -4.43
C ARG A 175 15.45 -6.54 -3.09
N GLU A 176 14.20 -6.54 -2.60
CA GLU A 176 13.84 -7.18 -1.32
C GLU A 176 14.14 -8.69 -1.32
N GLN A 177 13.87 -9.38 -2.44
CA GLN A 177 14.16 -10.81 -2.55
C GLN A 177 15.67 -11.08 -2.46
N LEU A 178 16.49 -10.26 -3.11
CA LEU A 178 17.95 -10.36 -3.03
C LEU A 178 18.46 -10.05 -1.63
N GLU A 179 17.96 -8.98 -1.00
CA GLU A 179 18.31 -8.61 0.38
C GLU A 179 17.99 -9.72 1.38
N LYS A 180 16.80 -10.34 1.26
CA LYS A 180 16.41 -11.48 2.10
C LYS A 180 17.33 -12.68 1.89
N GLN A 181 17.72 -12.97 0.65
CA GLN A 181 18.67 -14.04 0.35
C GLN A 181 20.06 -13.73 0.93
N ILE A 182 20.53 -12.48 0.82
CA ILE A 182 21.79 -12.02 1.40
C ILE A 182 21.75 -12.17 2.93
N ALA A 183 20.72 -11.65 3.60
CA ALA A 183 20.59 -11.73 5.05
C ALA A 183 20.55 -13.19 5.56
N ALA A 184 19.82 -14.06 4.86
CA ALA A 184 19.77 -15.48 5.18
C ALA A 184 21.13 -16.17 4.98
N LEU A 185 21.88 -15.83 3.94
CA LEU A 185 23.23 -16.34 3.72
C LEU A 185 24.22 -15.81 4.76
N GLU A 186 24.16 -14.53 5.10
CA GLU A 186 25.02 -13.94 6.13
C GLU A 186 24.78 -14.57 7.50
N ALA A 187 23.52 -14.82 7.87
CA ALA A 187 23.19 -15.55 9.08
C ALA A 187 23.75 -16.98 9.08
N LYS A 188 23.73 -17.66 7.92
CA LYS A 188 24.34 -19.01 7.76
C LYS A 188 25.87 -18.96 7.84
N ILE A 189 26.51 -17.99 7.20
CA ILE A 189 27.98 -17.78 7.22
C ILE A 189 28.48 -17.57 8.66
N ARG A 190 27.75 -16.81 9.47
CA ARG A 190 28.10 -16.58 10.89
C ARG A 190 28.08 -17.86 11.73
N LYS A 191 27.20 -18.81 11.39
CA LYS A 191 27.03 -20.09 12.12
C LYS A 191 27.90 -21.22 11.56
N GLU A 192 28.44 -21.08 10.35
CA GLU A 192 29.24 -22.12 9.69
C GLU A 192 30.65 -22.23 10.27
N LYS A 193 31.06 -23.47 10.59
CA LYS A 193 32.37 -23.80 11.15
C LYS A 193 33.34 -24.33 10.09
N GLN A 194 32.84 -24.95 9.02
CA GLN A 194 33.67 -25.53 7.96
C GLN A 194 34.22 -24.44 7.02
N PRO A 195 35.55 -24.23 6.95
CA PRO A 195 36.13 -23.11 6.18
C PRO A 195 35.77 -23.13 4.68
N ARG A 196 35.76 -24.31 4.05
CA ARG A 196 35.41 -24.45 2.63
C ARG A 196 33.98 -24.01 2.34
N LYS A 197 33.00 -24.51 3.10
CA LYS A 197 31.58 -24.13 2.96
C LYS A 197 31.34 -22.66 3.28
N LYS A 198 32.03 -22.13 4.29
CA LYS A 198 31.98 -20.71 4.64
C LYS A 198 32.47 -19.85 3.48
N PHE A 199 33.59 -20.22 2.85
CA PHE A 199 34.14 -19.51 1.69
C PHE A 199 33.15 -19.50 0.51
N GLU A 200 32.57 -20.65 0.16
CA GLU A 200 31.57 -20.73 -0.91
C GLU A 200 30.34 -19.84 -0.64
N MET A 201 29.84 -19.84 0.59
CA MET A 201 28.70 -19.00 0.97
C MET A 201 29.05 -17.50 0.91
N VAL A 202 30.27 -17.11 1.30
CA VAL A 202 30.76 -15.73 1.17
C VAL A 202 30.83 -15.30 -0.29
N GLN A 203 31.33 -16.16 -1.20
CA GLN A 203 31.35 -15.86 -2.63
C GLN A 203 29.94 -15.66 -3.19
N LYS A 204 28.99 -16.53 -2.83
CA LYS A 204 27.58 -16.39 -3.22
C LYS A 204 26.97 -15.10 -2.69
N ALA A 205 27.20 -14.75 -1.42
CA ALA A 205 26.72 -13.49 -0.85
C ALA A 205 27.31 -12.27 -1.58
N LYS A 206 28.58 -12.31 -1.99
CA LYS A 206 29.21 -11.25 -2.79
C LYS A 206 28.56 -11.10 -4.16
N MET A 207 28.30 -12.21 -4.87
CA MET A 207 27.61 -12.18 -6.17
C MET A 207 26.21 -11.57 -6.06
N LEU A 208 25.44 -11.94 -5.03
CA LEU A 208 24.10 -11.37 -4.81
C LEU A 208 24.17 -9.87 -4.47
N LYS A 209 25.16 -9.44 -3.68
CA LYS A 209 25.39 -8.01 -3.40
C LYS A 209 25.73 -7.21 -4.66
N GLU A 210 26.53 -7.76 -5.57
CA GLU A 210 26.80 -7.11 -6.85
C GLU A 210 25.52 -7.03 -7.71
N ARG A 211 24.74 -8.11 -7.78
CA ARG A 211 23.46 -8.09 -8.51
C ARG A 211 22.50 -7.04 -7.95
N LEU A 212 22.44 -6.87 -6.63
CA LEU A 212 21.58 -5.89 -5.96
C LEU A 212 21.88 -4.44 -6.39
N LYS A 213 23.15 -4.10 -6.68
CA LYS A 213 23.53 -2.74 -7.15
C LYS A 213 22.99 -2.41 -8.54
N HIS A 214 22.59 -3.41 -9.30
CA HIS A 214 22.14 -3.27 -10.69
C HIS A 214 20.63 -3.52 -10.85
N VAL A 215 19.89 -3.64 -9.74
CA VAL A 215 18.43 -3.62 -9.72
C VAL A 215 17.98 -2.20 -9.51
#